data_AF-A0A6B2V251-F1
#
_entry.id   AF-A0A6B2V251-F1
#
_cell.length_a   1.000
_cell.length_b   1.000
_cell.length_c   1.000
_cell.angle_alpha   90.00
_cell.angle_beta   90.00
_cell.angle_gamma   90.00
#
_symmetry.space_group_name_H-M   'P 1'
#
loop_
_entity.id
_entity.type
_entity.pdbx_description
1 polymer ?
#
loop_
_entity_poly.entity_id
_entity_poly.type
_entity_poly.pdbx_seq_one_letter_code
_entity_poly.pdbx_strand_id
1 'polypeptide(L)'
;ITAASGGDLRLAWNHPAPGTVRHYTVHRVLPDGTRRFLGGTCQRAHFAGGLTPAPGERAARLEVRAVGELYTSSAPATVTRTW
;
A
#
# COMPACT_ATOMS: atom_id res chain seq x y z
N ILE A 1 -10.09 -12.17 -22.57
CA ILE A 1 -9.38 -12.20 -21.27
C ILE A 1 -7.91 -12.41 -21.59
N THR A 2 -7.13 -11.33 -21.70
CA THR A 2 -5.68 -11.44 -21.90
C THR A 2 -5.04 -11.73 -20.55
N ALA A 3 -4.16 -12.73 -20.51
CA ALA A 3 -3.41 -13.07 -19.30
C ALA A 3 -2.54 -11.87 -18.89
N ALA A 4 -2.75 -11.31 -17.70
CA ALA A 4 -1.89 -10.27 -17.15
C ALA A 4 -0.62 -10.94 -16.60
N SER A 5 0.48 -10.87 -17.35
CA SER A 5 1.83 -11.13 -16.83
C SER A 5 2.32 -9.88 -16.12
N GLY A 6 2.05 -9.74 -14.81
CA GLY A 6 2.53 -8.61 -14.00
C GLY A 6 1.92 -8.57 -12.60
N GLY A 7 2.70 -8.14 -11.61
CA GLY A 7 2.39 -8.17 -10.17
C GLY A 7 1.24 -7.27 -9.73
N ASP A 8 0.03 -7.64 -10.11
CA ASP A 8 -1.20 -7.03 -9.62
C ASP A 8 -1.45 -7.47 -8.17
N LEU A 9 -1.70 -6.51 -7.28
CA LEU A 9 -2.03 -6.77 -5.87
C LEU A 9 -3.34 -6.08 -5.49
N ARG A 10 -4.19 -6.82 -4.78
CA ARG A 10 -5.37 -6.30 -4.09
C ARG A 10 -5.09 -6.29 -2.60
N LEU A 11 -5.13 -5.11 -2.02
CA LEU A 11 -4.97 -4.89 -0.59
C LEU A 11 -6.34 -4.59 0.01
N ALA A 12 -6.62 -5.19 1.15
CA ALA A 12 -7.76 -4.88 1.98
C ALA A 12 -7.32 -4.90 3.44
N TRP A 13 -7.91 -4.04 4.27
CA TRP A 13 -7.56 -3.93 5.68
C TRP A 13 -8.77 -3.58 6.54
N ASN A 14 -8.67 -3.89 7.82
CA ASN A 14 -9.64 -3.48 8.82
C ASN A 14 -9.11 -2.26 9.58
N HIS A 15 -9.99 -1.31 9.87
CA HIS A 15 -9.70 -0.20 10.77
C HIS A 15 -10.85 -0.08 11.78
N PRO A 16 -10.61 -0.30 13.09
CA PRO A 16 -11.67 -0.48 14.08
C PRO A 16 -12.46 0.81 14.38
N ALA A 17 -11.91 1.99 14.09
CA ALA A 17 -12.59 3.28 14.29
C ALA A 17 -12.66 4.09 12.98
N PRO A 18 -13.80 4.19 12.28
CA PRO A 18 -13.89 4.93 11.03
C PRO A 18 -13.85 6.46 11.22
N GLY A 19 -14.09 6.95 12.44
CA GLY A 19 -14.01 8.38 12.75
C GLY A 19 -12.57 8.91 12.65
N THR A 20 -12.44 10.15 12.19
CA THR A 20 -11.18 10.91 12.00
C THR A 20 -10.24 10.44 10.89
N VAL A 21 -10.64 9.52 9.99
CA VAL A 21 -9.84 9.18 8.80
C VAL A 21 -10.38 9.90 7.57
N ARG A 22 -9.57 10.81 7.01
CA ARG A 22 -9.85 11.49 5.74
C ARG A 22 -9.65 10.54 4.56
N HIS A 23 -8.51 9.85 4.55
CA HIS A 23 -8.15 8.84 3.55
C HIS A 23 -7.02 7.94 4.07
N TYR A 24 -6.73 6.88 3.34
CA TYR A 24 -5.56 6.04 3.53
C TYR A 24 -4.54 6.31 2.44
N THR A 25 -3.26 6.20 2.77
CA THR A 25 -2.17 6.19 1.79
C THR A 25 -1.52 4.82 1.75
N VAL A 26 -1.19 4.37 0.55
CA VAL A 26 -0.53 3.09 0.29
C VAL A 26 0.85 3.36 -0.30
N HIS A 27 1.86 2.74 0.28
CA HIS A 27 3.24 2.85 -0.18
C HIS A 27 3.87 1.46 -0.32
N ARG A 28 4.82 1.34 -1.24
CA ARG A 28 5.82 0.28 -1.26
C ARG A 28 7.10 0.79 -0.62
N VAL A 29 7.69 -0.01 0.27
CA VAL A 29 9.01 0.24 0.85
C VAL A 29 10.04 -0.51 0.02
N LEU A 30 11.01 0.21 -0.52
CA LEU A 30 12.09 -0.34 -1.33
C LEU A 30 13.23 -0.89 -0.44
N PRO A 31 14.16 -1.70 -0.98
CA PRO A 31 15.27 -2.27 -0.19
C PRO A 31 16.16 -1.24 0.51
N ASP A 32 16.26 -0.02 -0.03
CA ASP A 32 16.99 1.10 0.58
C ASP A 32 16.21 1.83 1.69
N GLY A 33 14.99 1.38 2.00
CA GLY A 33 14.10 1.97 2.99
C GLY A 33 13.27 3.15 2.47
N THR A 34 13.48 3.59 1.23
CA THR A 34 12.66 4.64 0.63
C THR A 34 11.23 4.16 0.37
N ARG A 35 10.29 5.10 0.31
CA ARG A 35 8.87 4.80 0.09
C ARG A 35 8.45 5.31 -1.28
N ARG A 36 7.88 4.42 -2.08
CA ARG A 36 7.19 4.75 -3.32
C ARG A 36 5.69 4.79 -3.07
N PHE A 37 5.06 5.94 -3.35
CA PHE A 37 3.61 6.09 -3.25
C PHE A 37 2.90 5.28 -4.34
N LEU A 38 1.89 4.51 -3.94
CA LEU A 38 1.06 3.72 -4.85
C LEU A 38 -0.34 4.34 -5.03
N GLY A 39 -0.84 5.05 -4.02
CA GLY A 39 -2.09 5.77 -4.11
C GLY A 39 -2.70 6.17 -2.79
N GLY A 40 -3.72 7.01 -2.87
CA GLY A 40 -4.60 7.39 -1.78
C GLY A 40 -6.01 6.85 -2.02
N THR A 41 -6.71 6.45 -0.97
CA THR A 41 -8.08 5.93 -1.08
C THR A 41 -8.89 6.23 0.17
N CYS A 42 -10.15 6.62 0.04
CA CYS A 42 -11.08 6.71 1.18
C CYS A 42 -11.69 5.34 1.53
N GLN A 43 -11.44 4.32 0.70
CA GLN A 43 -11.89 2.95 0.92
C GLN A 43 -10.89 2.19 1.81
N ARG A 44 -11.34 1.06 2.37
CA ARG A 44 -10.50 0.11 3.11
C ARG A 44 -9.82 -0.94 2.21
N ALA A 45 -9.66 -0.59 0.94
CA ALA A 45 -9.05 -1.42 -0.07
C ALA A 45 -8.37 -0.58 -1.15
N HIS A 46 -7.35 -1.16 -1.78
CA HIS A 46 -6.60 -0.54 -2.88
C HIS A 46 -6.11 -1.62 -3.86
N PHE A 47 -6.21 -1.33 -5.15
CA PHE A 47 -5.64 -2.15 -6.22
C PHE A 47 -4.38 -1.48 -6.74
N ALA A 48 -3.26 -2.20 -6.72
CA ALA A 48 -2.00 -1.78 -7.31
C ALA A 48 -1.70 -2.70 -8.50
N GLY A 49 -1.83 -2.17 -9.72
CA GLY A 49 -1.56 -2.93 -10.94
C GLY A 49 -0.12 -2.82 -11.40
N GLY A 50 0.38 -3.85 -12.07
CA GLY A 50 1.64 -3.82 -12.79
C GLY A 50 2.89 -3.65 -11.93
N LEU A 51 2.89 -4.13 -10.68
CA LEU A 51 4.09 -4.07 -9.87
C LEU A 51 5.15 -5.03 -10.40
N THR A 52 6.38 -4.55 -10.41
CA THR A 52 7.58 -5.33 -10.73
C THR A 52 8.64 -5.18 -9.64
N PRO A 53 9.47 -6.21 -9.40
CA PRO A 53 10.60 -6.10 -8.48
C PRO A 53 11.54 -4.96 -8.88
N ALA A 54 11.97 -4.16 -7.89
CA ALA A 54 13.11 -3.28 -8.07
C ALA A 54 14.40 -4.13 -7.97
N PRO A 55 15.56 -3.61 -8.45
CA PRO A 55 16.82 -4.33 -8.31
C PRO A 55 17.08 -4.79 -6.87
N GLY A 56 17.36 -6.08 -6.68
CA GLY A 56 17.61 -6.67 -5.36
C GLY A 56 16.37 -6.91 -4.49
N GLU A 57 15.17 -6.52 -4.93
CA GLU A 57 13.95 -6.69 -4.15
C GLU A 57 13.40 -8.11 -4.27
N ARG A 58 13.50 -8.87 -3.19
CA ARG A 58 13.02 -10.26 -3.13
C ARG A 58 11.55 -10.38 -2.75
N ALA A 59 11.00 -9.34 -2.13
CA ALA A 59 9.60 -9.27 -1.73
C ALA A 59 9.14 -7.81 -1.71
N ALA A 60 7.90 -7.59 -2.09
CA ALA A 60 7.23 -6.30 -1.93
C ALA A 60 6.82 -6.12 -0.46
N ARG A 61 7.40 -5.11 0.19
CA ARG A 61 6.93 -4.63 1.50
C ARG A 61 5.99 -3.45 1.28
N LEU A 62 4.76 -3.55 1.77
CA LEU A 62 3.70 -2.57 1.56
C LEU A 62 3.28 -1.98 2.90
N GLU A 63 3.09 -0.66 2.93
CA GLU A 63 2.60 0.08 4.09
C GLU A 63 1.27 0.75 3.75
N VAL A 64 0.31 0.65 4.68
CA VAL A 64 -0.92 1.44 4.68
C VAL A 64 -0.91 2.34 5.92
N ARG A 65 -1.23 3.62 5.73
CA ARG A 65 -1.40 4.59 6.82
C ARG A 65 -2.75 5.25 6.72
N ALA A 66 -3.42 5.42 7.85
CA ALA A 66 -4.55 6.32 7.95
C ALA A 66 -4.03 7.76 8.01
N VAL A 67 -4.71 8.66 7.30
CA VAL A 67 -4.46 10.10 7.32
C VAL A 67 -5.68 10.79 7.89
N GLY A 68 -5.48 11.59 8.93
CA GLY A 68 -6.55 12.35 9.56
C GLY A 68 -6.93 13.62 8.82
N GLU A 69 -8.00 14.29 9.26
CA GLU A 69 -8.44 15.56 8.67
C GLU A 69 -7.40 16.68 8.79
N LEU A 70 -6.55 16.62 9.82
CA LEU A 70 -5.43 17.53 10.00
C LEU A 70 -4.15 17.07 9.28
N TYR A 71 -4.26 16.10 8.36
CA TYR A 71 -3.14 15.52 7.61
C TYR A 71 -2.06 14.82 8.45
N THR A 72 -2.36 14.52 9.72
CA THR A 72 -1.51 13.64 10.54
C THR A 72 -1.61 12.21 10.04
N SER A 73 -0.48 11.48 10.09
CA SER A 73 -0.42 10.08 9.65
C SER A 73 -0.28 9.14 10.84
N SER A 74 -0.99 8.01 10.80
CA SER A 74 -0.81 6.93 11.77
C SER A 74 0.57 6.26 11.64
N ALA A 75 0.90 5.42 12.62
CA ALA A 75 1.87 4.34 12.42
C ALA A 75 1.44 3.45 11.23
N PRO A 76 2.38 2.83 10.49
CA PRO A 76 2.02 2.01 9.33
C PRO A 76 1.51 0.63 9.77
N ALA A 77 0.47 0.15 9.09
CA ALA A 77 0.21 -1.28 8.98
C ALA A 77 1.05 -1.83 7.81
N THR A 78 1.75 -2.95 8.01
CA THR A 78 2.68 -3.51 7.03
C THR A 78 2.27 -4.91 6.59
N VAL A 79 2.43 -5.24 5.31
CA VAL A 79 2.42 -6.61 4.80
C VAL A 79 3.61 -6.83 3.87
N THR A 80 4.13 -8.06 3.82
CA THR A 80 5.21 -8.45 2.92
C THR A 80 4.75 -9.60 2.03
N ARG A 81 4.99 -9.51 0.73
CA ARG A 81 4.66 -10.55 -0.26
C ARG A 81 5.86 -10.80 -1.17
N THR A 82 6.33 -12.04 -1.24
CA THR A 82 7.33 -12.44 -2.25
C THR A 82 6.77 -12.22 -3.65
N TRP A 83 7.62 -11.90 -4.63
CA TRP A 83 7.19 -11.68 -6.02
C TRP A 83 6.57 -12.92 -6.67
#